data_AF-A0A929NXY7-F1
#
_entry.id   AF-A0A929NXY7-F1
#
_cell.length_a   1.000
_cell.length_b   1.000
_cell.length_c   1.000
_cell.angle_alpha   90.00
_cell.angle_beta   90.00
_cell.angle_gamma   90.00
#
_symmetry.space_group_name_H-M   'P 1'
#
loop_
_entity.id
_entity.type
_entity.pdbx_description
1 polymer ?
#
loop_
_entity_poly.entity_id
_entity_poly.type
_entity_poly.pdbx_seq_one_letter_code
_entity_poly.pdbx_strand_id
1 'polypeptide(L)'
;MLVDSHCHLDLIENSDPETIIATAQANGVGHFLNVGLDLEHLPNLLETAKRIDSVSASVGIHPNNTDKVTVDVETLIEKADNPNVVAIGETGLDYFRLSGSATKQQQQFRVHIKAA
;
A
#
# COMPACT_ATOMS: atom_id res chain seq x y z
N MET A 1 16.59 11.52 11.52
CA MET A 1 16.19 10.67 10.37
C MET A 1 14.67 10.75 10.28
N LEU A 2 14.14 11.25 9.16
CA LEU A 2 12.70 11.28 8.90
C LEU A 2 12.26 9.95 8.28
N VAL A 3 10.99 9.63 8.45
CA VAL A 3 10.33 8.50 7.77
C VAL A 3 9.19 9.06 6.95
N ASP A 4 9.19 8.77 5.67
CA ASP A 4 8.00 8.96 4.84
C ASP A 4 7.10 7.74 5.04
N SER A 5 6.13 7.88 5.96
CA SER A 5 5.27 6.78 6.37
C SER A 5 4.16 6.47 5.37
N HIS A 6 4.04 7.22 4.26
CA HIS A 6 3.03 6.97 3.24
C HIS A 6 3.42 7.61 1.91
N CYS A 7 3.94 6.81 1.00
CA CYS A 7 4.23 7.22 -0.37
C CYS A 7 3.74 6.18 -1.38
N HIS A 8 3.59 6.60 -2.64
CA HIS A 8 3.23 5.72 -3.76
C HIS A 8 4.32 5.76 -4.82
N LEU A 9 5.47 5.17 -4.51
CA LEU A 9 6.64 5.16 -5.40
C LEU A 9 6.35 4.45 -6.72
N ASP A 10 5.46 3.45 -6.70
CA ASP A 10 5.02 2.68 -7.86
C ASP A 10 4.13 3.47 -8.83
N LEU A 11 3.56 4.60 -8.39
CA LEU A 11 2.72 5.45 -9.23
C LEU A 11 3.47 6.65 -9.85
N ILE A 12 4.72 6.88 -9.49
CA ILE A 12 5.48 8.02 -10.00
C ILE A 12 5.98 7.70 -11.41
N GLU A 13 5.32 8.29 -12.41
CA GLU A 13 5.72 8.14 -13.81
C GLU A 13 7.05 8.85 -14.11
N ASN A 14 7.76 8.35 -15.13
CA ASN A 14 8.96 8.97 -15.69
C ASN A 14 10.13 9.12 -14.71
N SER A 15 10.19 8.32 -13.65
CA SER A 15 11.32 8.29 -12.71
C SER A 15 11.49 6.90 -12.12
N ASP A 16 12.74 6.51 -11.91
CA ASP A 16 13.09 5.26 -11.24
C ASP A 16 13.04 5.45 -9.71
N PRO A 17 12.39 4.55 -8.94
CA PRO A 17 12.31 4.64 -7.48
C PRO A 17 13.63 4.90 -6.78
N GLU A 18 14.75 4.33 -7.25
CA GLU A 18 16.07 4.54 -6.64
C GLU A 18 16.51 6.02 -6.73
N THR A 19 16.23 6.68 -7.85
CA THR A 19 16.57 8.10 -8.05
C THR A 19 15.75 9.00 -7.12
N ILE A 20 14.46 8.69 -6.95
CA ILE A 20 13.55 9.43 -6.06
C ILE A 20 14.00 9.26 -4.62
N ILE A 21 14.28 8.03 -4.20
CA ILE A 21 14.73 7.69 -2.84
C ILE A 21 16.07 8.34 -2.53
N ALA A 22 17.04 8.27 -3.43
CA ALA A 22 18.35 8.91 -3.24
C ALA A 22 18.22 10.42 -3.03
N THR A 23 17.32 11.07 -3.77
CA THR A 23 17.03 12.50 -3.61
C THR A 23 16.41 12.81 -2.25
N ALA A 24 15.43 12.00 -1.83
CA ALA A 24 14.77 12.16 -0.53
C ALA A 24 15.73 11.88 0.65
N GLN A 25 16.61 10.88 0.51
CA GLN A 25 17.67 10.57 1.48
C GLN A 25 18.68 11.71 1.62
N ALA A 26 19.08 12.35 0.52
CA ALA A 26 19.92 13.55 0.55
C ALA A 26 19.27 14.73 1.31
N ASN A 27 17.94 14.70 1.49
CA ASN A 27 17.16 15.68 2.25
C ASN A 27 16.74 15.16 3.65
N GLY A 28 17.27 14.03 4.11
CA GLY A 28 17.10 13.54 5.48
C GLY A 28 15.96 12.53 5.71
N VAL A 29 15.29 12.06 4.66
CA VAL A 29 14.31 10.97 4.71
C VAL A 29 15.03 9.62 4.63
N GLY A 30 15.07 8.87 5.72
CA GLY A 30 15.85 7.64 5.82
C GLY A 30 15.06 6.35 5.56
N HIS A 31 13.73 6.39 5.57
CA HIS A 31 12.88 5.21 5.34
C HIS A 31 11.57 5.60 4.68
N PHE A 32 11.00 4.69 3.89
CA PHE A 32 9.80 4.89 3.10
C PHE A 32 8.84 3.70 3.28
N LEU A 33 7.57 3.99 3.53
CA LEU A 33 6.50 2.99 3.39
C LEU A 33 5.80 3.21 2.05
N ASN A 34 6.04 2.30 1.11
CA ASN A 34 5.38 2.30 -0.19
C ASN A 34 4.01 1.61 -0.06
N VAL A 35 2.93 2.35 -0.26
CA VAL A 35 1.59 1.94 0.13
C VAL A 35 0.82 1.30 -1.02
N GLY A 36 0.33 0.08 -0.76
CA GLY A 36 -0.48 -0.68 -1.71
C GLY A 36 -1.91 -0.17 -1.83
N LEU A 37 -2.36 0.02 -3.07
CA LEU A 37 -3.71 0.44 -3.44
C LEU A 37 -4.63 -0.72 -3.84
N ASP A 38 -4.03 -1.81 -4.33
CA ASP A 38 -4.70 -3.04 -4.72
C ASP A 38 -3.70 -4.21 -4.75
N LEU A 39 -4.22 -5.42 -4.95
CA LEU A 39 -3.40 -6.64 -5.01
C LEU A 39 -2.75 -6.87 -6.38
N GLU A 40 -3.21 -6.17 -7.42
CA GLU A 40 -2.66 -6.30 -8.77
C GLU A 40 -1.26 -5.67 -8.84
N HIS A 41 -1.07 -4.53 -8.18
CA HIS A 41 0.20 -3.82 -8.14
C HIS A 41 1.14 -4.30 -7.02
N LEU A 42 0.65 -5.05 -6.03
CA LEU A 42 1.45 -5.55 -4.91
C LEU A 42 2.80 -6.20 -5.33
N PRO A 43 2.90 -7.01 -6.41
CA PRO A 43 4.19 -7.54 -6.85
C PRO A 43 5.25 -6.46 -7.12
N ASN A 44 4.86 -5.31 -7.70
CA ASN A 44 5.79 -4.20 -7.99
C ASN A 44 6.28 -3.52 -6.71
N LEU A 45 5.39 -3.37 -5.71
CA LEU A 45 5.75 -2.83 -4.40
C LEU A 45 6.74 -3.75 -3.68
N LEU A 46 6.48 -5.06 -3.70
CA LEU A 46 7.34 -6.07 -3.10
C LEU A 46 8.71 -6.14 -3.79
N GLU A 47 8.76 -6.00 -5.12
CA GLU A 47 10.02 -5.95 -5.86
C GLU A 47 10.85 -4.73 -5.44
N THR A 48 10.21 -3.56 -5.33
CA THR A 48 10.87 -2.32 -4.89
C THR A 48 11.42 -2.46 -3.48
N ALA A 49 10.59 -2.93 -2.54
CA ALA A 49 10.98 -3.14 -1.14
C ALA A 49 12.07 -4.23 -0.98
N LYS A 50 12.11 -5.22 -1.88
CA LYS A 50 13.18 -6.22 -1.91
C LYS A 50 14.50 -5.66 -2.44
N ARG A 51 14.46 -4.72 -3.37
CA ARG A 51 15.65 -4.13 -4.00
C ARG A 51 16.27 -3.03 -3.17
N ILE A 52 15.47 -2.30 -2.38
CA ILE A 52 15.90 -1.09 -1.67
C ILE A 52 15.62 -1.22 -0.17
N ASP A 53 16.68 -1.42 0.63
CA ASP A 53 16.59 -1.71 2.07
C ASP A 53 15.81 -0.67 2.90
N SER A 54 15.81 0.59 2.47
CA SER A 54 15.07 1.68 3.13
C SER A 54 13.59 1.74 2.76
N VAL A 55 13.06 0.74 2.05
CA VAL A 55 11.66 0.69 1.60
C VAL A 55 10.97 -0.51 2.21
N SER A 56 9.86 -0.25 2.91
CA SER A 56 8.88 -1.27 3.28
C SER A 56 7.63 -1.11 2.42
N ALA A 57 6.79 -2.15 2.38
CA ALA A 57 5.51 -2.14 1.69
C ALA A 57 4.33 -2.29 2.66
N SER A 58 3.15 -1.90 2.21
CA SER A 58 1.88 -2.31 2.81
C SER A 58 1.08 -3.17 1.85
N VAL A 59 0.18 -3.99 2.38
CA VAL A 59 -0.80 -4.73 1.59
C VAL A 59 -2.22 -4.33 1.94
N GLY A 60 -3.00 -3.92 0.94
CA GLY A 60 -4.38 -3.52 1.15
C GLY A 60 -5.08 -3.17 -0.15
N ILE A 61 -6.36 -2.86 -0.03
CA ILE A 61 -7.19 -2.37 -1.12
C ILE A 61 -7.80 -1.03 -0.71
N HIS A 62 -7.47 0.01 -1.48
CA HIS A 62 -7.97 1.36 -1.30
C HIS A 62 -9.52 1.36 -1.34
N PRO A 63 -10.22 2.16 -0.51
CA PRO A 63 -11.68 2.19 -0.45
C PRO A 63 -12.38 2.47 -1.80
N ASN A 64 -11.69 3.11 -2.74
CA ASN A 64 -12.25 3.38 -4.08
C ASN A 64 -12.02 2.25 -5.11
N ASN A 65 -11.32 1.17 -4.73
CA ASN A 65 -11.06 0.03 -5.60
C ASN A 65 -12.00 -1.17 -5.35
N THR A 66 -13.13 -0.95 -4.67
CA THR A 66 -14.07 -2.01 -4.24
C THR A 66 -14.76 -2.77 -5.38
N ASP A 67 -14.77 -2.23 -6.60
CA ASP A 67 -15.50 -2.84 -7.72
C ASP A 67 -14.66 -3.85 -8.51
N LYS A 68 -13.34 -3.85 -8.33
CA LYS A 68 -12.42 -4.71 -9.11
C LYS A 68 -12.21 -6.07 -8.45
N VAL A 69 -12.06 -6.10 -7.12
CA VAL A 69 -11.68 -7.32 -6.38
C VAL A 69 -12.30 -7.31 -4.99
N THR A 70 -12.92 -8.44 -4.62
CA THR A 70 -13.22 -8.74 -3.21
C THR A 70 -12.07 -9.60 -2.68
N VAL A 71 -11.47 -9.21 -1.58
CA VAL A 71 -10.42 -9.99 -0.89
C VAL A 71 -11.00 -10.59 0.39
N ASP A 72 -10.54 -11.78 0.77
CA ASP A 72 -10.84 -12.39 2.06
C ASP A 72 -9.72 -12.11 3.09
N VAL A 73 -9.95 -12.54 4.34
CA VAL A 73 -9.03 -12.28 5.45
C VAL A 73 -7.75 -13.07 5.26
N GLU A 74 -7.89 -14.33 4.84
CA GLU A 74 -6.81 -15.30 4.67
C GLU A 74 -5.81 -14.83 3.61
N THR A 75 -6.29 -14.30 2.49
CA THR A 75 -5.43 -13.73 1.44
C THR A 75 -4.64 -12.54 1.96
N LEU A 76 -5.26 -11.62 2.73
CA LEU A 76 -4.54 -10.49 3.30
C LEU A 76 -3.44 -10.94 4.28
N ILE A 77 -3.74 -11.92 5.14
CA ILE A 77 -2.77 -12.50 6.08
C ILE A 77 -1.61 -13.14 5.31
N GLU A 78 -1.90 -13.96 4.28
CA GLU A 78 -0.86 -14.61 3.47
C GLU A 78 0.08 -13.58 2.82
N LYS A 79 -0.48 -12.49 2.28
CA LYS A 79 0.34 -11.43 1.67
C LYS A 79 1.08 -10.58 2.70
N ALA A 80 0.50 -10.38 3.88
CA ALA A 80 1.12 -9.65 4.97
C ALA A 80 2.29 -10.40 5.62
N ASP A 81 2.36 -11.73 5.47
CA ASP A 81 3.47 -12.56 5.97
C ASP A 81 4.79 -12.36 5.20
N ASN A 82 4.79 -11.56 4.13
CA ASN A 82 6.01 -11.20 3.43
C ASN A 82 6.90 -10.32 4.34
N PRO A 83 8.22 -10.60 4.45
CA PRO A 83 9.11 -9.89 5.37
C PRO A 83 9.28 -8.39 5.07
N ASN A 84 8.97 -7.95 3.84
CA ASN A 84 9.03 -6.55 3.46
C ASN A 84 7.70 -5.80 3.70
N VAL A 85 6.63 -6.51 4.06
CA VAL A 85 5.33 -5.92 4.37
C VAL A 85 5.25 -5.64 5.86
N VAL A 86 4.98 -4.40 6.22
CA VAL A 86 4.94 -3.95 7.64
C VAL A 86 3.57 -3.41 8.06
N ALA A 87 2.61 -3.36 7.13
CA ALA A 87 1.28 -2.81 7.39
C ALA A 87 0.21 -3.45 6.49
N ILE A 88 -1.02 -3.54 7.02
CA ILE A 88 -2.21 -3.83 6.24
C ILE A 88 -2.91 -2.51 5.92
N GLY A 89 -2.92 -2.16 4.64
CA GLY A 89 -3.41 -0.92 4.10
C GLY A 89 -2.81 -0.60 2.72
N GLU A 90 -3.23 0.49 2.09
CA GLU A 90 -4.25 1.39 2.62
C GLU A 90 -5.66 0.85 2.44
N THR A 91 -6.51 1.14 3.41
CA THR A 91 -7.90 0.72 3.45
C THR A 91 -8.68 1.72 4.30
N GLY A 92 -10.00 1.70 4.21
CA GLY A 92 -10.83 2.59 5.01
C GLY A 92 -12.15 2.91 4.32
N LEU A 93 -12.53 4.18 4.41
CA LEU A 93 -13.77 4.70 3.87
C LEU A 93 -13.48 6.03 3.19
N ASP A 94 -13.89 6.18 1.94
CA ASP A 94 -13.85 7.44 1.20
C ASP A 94 -15.25 7.74 0.67
N TYR A 95 -15.98 8.54 1.43
CA TYR A 95 -17.35 8.94 1.09
C TYR A 95 -17.40 10.13 0.14
N PHE A 96 -16.28 10.82 -0.09
CA PHE A 96 -16.23 11.93 -1.03
C PHE A 96 -16.29 11.42 -2.48
N ARG A 97 -15.63 10.30 -2.76
CA ARG A 97 -15.59 9.68 -4.11
C ARG A 97 -16.62 8.57 -4.31
N LEU A 98 -17.54 8.39 -3.37
CA LEU A 98 -18.52 7.32 -3.39
C LEU A 98 -19.62 7.59 -4.44
N SER A 99 -19.73 6.70 -5.44
CA SER A 99 -20.88 6.62 -6.34
C SER A 99 -21.87 5.56 -5.83
N GLY A 100 -22.80 5.97 -4.99
CA GLY A 100 -23.87 5.10 -4.49
C GLY A 100 -23.62 4.57 -3.08
N SER A 101 -23.68 3.25 -2.88
CA SER A 101 -23.72 2.66 -1.54
C SER A 101 -22.32 2.43 -0.94
N ALA A 102 -22.12 2.89 0.30
CA ALA A 102 -20.90 2.67 1.07
C ALA A 102 -20.69 1.21 1.52
N THR A 103 -21.68 0.34 1.33
CA THR A 103 -21.67 -1.04 1.85
C THR A 103 -20.42 -1.81 1.43
N LYS A 104 -19.97 -1.66 0.18
CA LYS A 104 -18.77 -2.34 -0.31
C LYS A 104 -17.50 -1.87 0.41
N GLN A 105 -17.31 -0.55 0.54
CA GLN A 105 -16.18 0.02 1.29
C GLN A 105 -16.18 -0.47 2.74
N GLN A 106 -17.35 -0.40 3.39
CA GLN A 106 -17.48 -0.83 4.78
C GLN A 106 -17.21 -2.33 4.94
N GLN A 107 -17.69 -3.17 4.02
CA GLN A 107 -17.42 -4.61 4.06
C GLN A 107 -15.93 -4.89 3.89
N GLN A 108 -15.30 -4.26 2.89
CA GLN A 108 -13.87 -4.41 2.62
C GLN A 108 -13.02 -3.91 3.80
N PHE A 109 -13.36 -2.77 4.41
CA PHE A 109 -12.64 -2.26 5.57
C PHE A 109 -12.73 -3.22 6.77
N ARG A 110 -13.90 -3.86 7.00
CA ARG A 110 -14.04 -4.90 8.03
C ARG A 110 -13.20 -6.14 7.75
N VAL A 111 -12.98 -6.49 6.48
CA VAL A 111 -12.07 -7.60 6.13
C VAL A 111 -10.64 -7.24 6.53
N HIS A 112 -10.16 -6.04 6.19
CA HIS A 112 -8.81 -5.61 6.55
C HIS A 112 -8.62 -5.51 8.07
N ILE A 113 -9.61 -4.98 8.80
CA ILE A 113 -9.58 -4.94 10.28
C ILE A 113 -9.48 -6.34 10.89
N LYS A 114 -10.08 -7.36 10.28
CA LYS A 114 -9.98 -8.75 10.77
C LYS A 114 -8.64 -9.41 10.46
N ALA A 115 -7.95 -8.93 9.42
CA ALA A 115 -6.65 -9.47 9.01
C ALA A 115 -5.48 -8.88 9.81
N ALA A 116 -5.64 -7.67 10.33
CA ALA A 116 -4.66 -6.95 11.17
C ALA A 116 -4.77 -7.35 12.65
#